data_AF-A0A376RT98-F1
#
_entry.id   AF-A0A376RT98-F1
#
_cell.length_a   1.000
_cell.length_b   1.000
_cell.length_c   1.000
_cell.angle_alpha   90.00
_cell.angle_beta   90.00
_cell.angle_gamma   90.00
#
_symmetry.space_group_name_H-M   'P 1'
#
loop_
_entity.id
_entity.type
_entity.pdbx_description
1 polymer ?
#
loop_
_entity_poly.entity_id
_entity_poly.type
_entity_poly.pdbx_seq_one_letter_code
_entity_poly.pdbx_strand_id
1 'polypeptide(L)'
;MTEQQISRTQAWLESLRPKTLPLAFAAIIVGTALAWWQGHFDPLVALLALITAGLLQILSNLANDYGDAVKGSDKPDRIGPLRGMQKGVITQQEMKRALIITVVLICLSGLALVAVACHTLADFVGS
;
A
#
# COMPACT_ATOMS: atom_id res chain seq x y z
N MET A 1 2.23 29.91 19.41
CA MET A 1 1.72 28.64 18.87
C MET A 1 2.95 27.83 18.46
N THR A 2 3.31 26.81 19.22
CA THR A 2 4.49 25.98 18.95
C THR A 2 4.22 25.17 17.68
N GLU A 3 4.89 25.50 16.58
CA GLU A 3 4.96 24.60 15.43
C GLU A 3 5.60 23.30 15.91
N GLN A 4 4.80 22.26 16.13
CA GLN A 4 5.32 20.94 16.43
C GLN A 4 6.11 20.46 15.20
N GLN A 5 7.43 20.55 15.31
CA GLN A 5 8.36 20.05 14.32
C GLN A 5 8.26 18.53 14.28
N ILE A 6 7.50 18.00 13.32
CA ILE A 6 7.26 16.56 13.18
C ILE A 6 8.55 15.89 12.70
N SER A 7 8.97 14.79 13.34
CA SER A 7 10.14 14.02 12.89
C SER A 7 9.94 13.45 11.48
N ARG A 8 11.02 13.33 10.70
CA ARG A 8 10.99 12.71 9.35
C ARG A 8 10.28 11.36 9.34
N THR A 9 10.52 10.51 10.34
CA THR A 9 9.86 9.20 10.46
C THR A 9 8.35 9.31 10.66
N GLN A 10 7.90 10.26 11.47
CA GLN A 10 6.48 10.48 11.70
C GLN A 10 5.80 11.08 10.46
N ALA A 11 6.48 11.96 9.71
CA ALA A 11 6.01 12.45 8.42
C ALA A 11 5.82 11.31 7.40
N TRP A 12 6.76 10.36 7.34
CA TRP A 12 6.62 9.17 6.51
C TRP A 12 5.47 8.27 6.98
N LEU A 13 5.35 8.02 8.29
CA LEU A 13 4.23 7.24 8.83
C LEU A 13 2.86 7.87 8.51
N GLU A 14 2.74 9.19 8.59
CA GLU A 14 1.51 9.89 8.20
C GLU A 14 1.21 9.72 6.71
N SER A 15 2.21 9.84 5.84
CA SER A 15 2.06 9.63 4.39
C SER A 15 1.73 8.18 4.01
N LEU A 16 2.29 7.21 4.74
CA LEU A 16 1.99 5.78 4.54
C LEU A 16 0.56 5.41 4.98
N ARG A 17 -0.07 6.23 5.83
CA ARG A 17 -1.41 6.03 6.43
C ARG A 17 -1.64 4.59 6.89
N PRO A 18 -0.89 4.10 7.89
CA PRO A 18 -0.99 2.74 8.39
C PRO A 18 -2.41 2.39 8.87
N LYS A 19 -3.21 3.38 9.27
CA LYS A 19 -4.62 3.21 9.64
C LYS A 19 -5.54 2.76 8.49
N THR A 20 -5.10 2.87 7.23
CA THR A 20 -5.85 2.40 6.05
C THR A 20 -5.50 0.96 5.66
N LEU A 21 -4.39 0.41 6.18
CA LEU A 21 -3.97 -0.97 5.95
C LEU A 21 -4.97 -2.04 6.44
N PRO A 22 -5.67 -1.87 7.58
CA PRO A 22 -6.64 -2.85 8.05
C PRO A 22 -7.77 -3.11 7.04
N LEU A 23 -8.15 -2.10 6.25
CA LEU A 23 -9.20 -2.25 5.23
C LEU A 23 -8.74 -3.18 4.10
N ALA A 24 -7.52 -3.00 3.61
CA ALA A 24 -6.93 -3.87 2.59
C ALA A 24 -6.76 -5.30 3.13
N PHE A 25 -6.32 -5.45 4.38
CA PHE A 25 -6.18 -6.77 5.01
C PHE A 25 -7.52 -7.48 5.20
N ALA A 26 -8.60 -6.77 5.53
CA ALA A 26 -9.92 -7.36 5.64
C ALA A 26 -10.36 -8.06 4.34
N ALA A 27 -10.12 -7.45 3.18
CA ALA A 27 -10.44 -8.06 1.89
C ALA A 27 -9.65 -9.37 1.66
N ILE A 28 -8.35 -9.39 1.98
CA ILE A 28 -7.53 -10.59 1.84
C ILE A 28 -7.94 -11.67 2.85
N ILE A 29 -8.24 -11.32 4.09
CA ILE A 29 -8.73 -12.25 5.11
C ILE A 29 -10.03 -12.91 4.65
N VAL A 30 -10.97 -12.13 4.10
CA VAL A 30 -12.23 -12.67 3.57
C VAL A 30 -11.98 -13.62 2.39
N GLY A 31 -11.12 -13.24 1.44
CA GLY A 31 -10.75 -14.11 0.32
C GLY A 31 -10.06 -15.40 0.78
N THR A 32 -9.20 -15.30 1.79
CA THR A 32 -8.50 -16.43 2.40
C THR A 32 -9.45 -17.35 3.15
N ALA A 33 -10.41 -16.79 3.91
CA ALA A 33 -11.44 -17.55 4.60
C ALA A 33 -12.37 -18.28 3.62
N LEU A 34 -12.69 -17.65 2.48
CA LEU A 34 -13.47 -18.28 1.42
C LEU A 34 -12.71 -19.46 0.79
N ALA A 35 -11.42 -19.30 0.52
CA ALA A 35 -10.56 -20.38 0.02
C ALA A 35 -10.47 -21.53 1.04
N TRP A 36 -10.34 -21.22 2.33
CA TRP A 36 -10.39 -22.20 3.41
C TRP A 36 -11.71 -22.96 3.43
N TRP A 37 -12.84 -22.27 3.32
CA TRP A 37 -14.15 -22.91 3.32
C TRP A 37 -14.35 -23.85 2.13
N GLN A 38 -13.73 -23.56 0.99
CA GLN A 38 -13.74 -24.42 -0.20
C GLN A 38 -12.68 -25.53 -0.17
N GLY A 39 -11.82 -25.60 0.87
CA GLY A 39 -10.76 -26.60 0.98
C GLY A 39 -9.47 -26.28 0.19
N HIS A 40 -9.35 -25.08 -0.38
CA HIS A 40 -8.23 -24.63 -1.22
C HIS A 40 -7.33 -23.61 -0.50
N PHE A 41 -7.19 -23.73 0.82
CA PHE A 41 -6.35 -22.79 1.56
C PHE A 41 -4.87 -23.06 1.31
N ASP A 42 -4.18 -22.05 0.77
CA ASP A 42 -2.73 -22.03 0.68
C ASP A 42 -2.18 -20.86 1.54
N PRO A 43 -1.43 -21.15 2.61
CA PRO A 43 -0.89 -20.12 3.49
C PRO A 43 0.13 -19.21 2.81
N LEU A 44 0.84 -19.70 1.78
CA LEU A 44 1.79 -18.92 1.01
C LEU A 44 1.08 -17.92 0.09
N VAL A 45 0.00 -18.36 -0.57
CA VAL A 45 -0.87 -17.47 -1.36
C VAL A 45 -1.49 -16.39 -0.46
N ALA A 46 -2.00 -16.76 0.71
CA ALA A 46 -2.57 -15.81 1.67
C ALA A 46 -1.54 -14.76 2.13
N LEU A 47 -0.32 -15.19 2.46
CA LEU A 47 0.76 -14.29 2.86
C LEU A 47 1.19 -13.34 1.74
N LEU A 48 1.40 -13.86 0.52
CA LEU A 48 1.76 -13.04 -0.65
C LEU A 48 0.65 -12.06 -1.03
N ALA A 49 -0.62 -12.47 -0.88
CA ALA A 49 -1.77 -11.60 -1.09
C ALA A 49 -1.83 -10.47 -0.05
N LEU A 50 -1.58 -10.76 1.23
CA LEU A 50 -1.49 -9.73 2.29
C LEU A 50 -0.39 -8.72 2.01
N ILE A 51 0.81 -9.21 1.64
CA ILE A 51 1.95 -8.35 1.30
C ILE A 51 1.61 -7.47 0.10
N THR A 52 1.10 -8.06 -0.98
CA THR A 52 0.77 -7.34 -2.22
C THR A 52 -0.33 -6.30 -1.99
N ALA A 53 -1.39 -6.64 -1.26
CA ALA A 53 -2.46 -5.72 -0.92
C ALA A 53 -1.99 -4.57 -0.02
N GLY A 54 -1.15 -4.87 0.99
CA GLY A 54 -0.54 -3.86 1.85
C GLY A 54 0.33 -2.88 1.06
N LEU A 55 1.18 -3.38 0.16
CA LEU A 55 2.02 -2.54 -0.70
C LEU A 55 1.19 -1.69 -1.67
N LEU A 56 0.13 -2.24 -2.26
CA LEU A 56 -0.80 -1.48 -3.12
C LEU A 56 -1.49 -0.34 -2.36
N GLN A 57 -1.89 -0.60 -1.11
CA GLN A 57 -2.48 0.43 -0.26
C GLN A 57 -1.47 1.54 0.07
N ILE A 58 -0.23 1.17 0.39
CA ILE A 58 0.89 2.11 0.59
C ILE A 58 1.12 2.93 -0.69
N LEU A 59 1.21 2.29 -1.85
CA LEU A 59 1.41 2.95 -3.14
C LEU A 59 0.30 3.98 -3.40
N SER A 60 -0.97 3.61 -3.20
CA SER A 60 -2.10 4.52 -3.36
C SER A 60 -2.00 5.74 -2.45
N ASN A 61 -1.61 5.54 -1.18
CA ASN A 61 -1.42 6.63 -0.22
C ASN A 61 -0.28 7.57 -0.64
N LEU A 62 0.89 7.02 -1.00
CA LEU A 62 2.04 7.80 -1.47
C LEU A 62 1.74 8.53 -2.79
N ALA A 63 1.01 7.88 -3.71
CA ALA A 63 0.67 8.46 -5.01
C ALA A 63 -0.33 9.61 -4.86
N ASN A 64 -1.29 9.48 -3.94
CA ASN A 64 -2.21 10.56 -3.59
C ASN A 64 -1.47 11.75 -2.95
N ASP A 65 -0.52 11.50 -2.05
CA ASP A 65 0.34 12.56 -1.48
C ASP A 65 1.20 13.24 -2.54
N TYR A 66 1.76 12.47 -3.47
CA TYR A 66 2.53 12.99 -4.60
C TYR A 66 1.67 13.83 -5.54
N GLY A 67 0.50 13.32 -5.94
CA GLY A 67 -0.44 14.02 -6.79
C GLY A 67 -0.96 15.32 -6.18
N ASP A 68 -1.30 15.31 -4.88
CA ASP A 68 -1.75 16.51 -4.15
C ASP A 68 -0.66 17.60 -4.14
N ALA A 69 0.60 17.21 -3.94
CA ALA A 69 1.73 18.15 -3.92
C ALA A 69 2.10 18.69 -5.31
N VAL A 70 2.07 17.85 -6.35
CA VAL A 70 2.37 18.27 -7.73
C VAL A 70 1.27 19.15 -8.31
N LYS A 71 0.00 18.84 -8.01
CA LYS A 71 -1.15 19.62 -8.49
C LYS A 71 -1.30 20.97 -7.81
N GLY A 72 -0.52 21.27 -6.76
CA GLY A 72 -0.61 22.55 -6.05
C GLY A 72 -2.03 22.82 -5.56
N SER A 73 -2.74 21.81 -5.05
CA SER A 73 -4.06 22.01 -4.43
C SER A 73 -3.94 22.69 -3.06
N ASP A 74 -3.32 23.87 -3.05
CA ASP A 74 -3.56 24.90 -2.07
C ASP A 74 -4.92 25.51 -2.40
N LYS A 75 -5.97 24.82 -1.95
CA LYS A 75 -7.22 25.52 -1.68
C LYS A 75 -6.97 26.35 -0.42
N PRO A 76 -7.25 27.66 -0.41
CA PRO A 76 -7.11 28.53 0.78
C PRO A 76 -8.00 28.11 1.97
N ASP A 77 -8.76 27.02 1.84
CA ASP A 77 -9.77 26.54 2.78
C ASP A 77 -9.50 25.09 3.25
N ARG A 78 -8.24 24.60 3.19
CA ARG A 78 -7.92 23.23 3.60
C ARG A 78 -7.86 23.10 5.13
N ILE A 79 -8.97 22.64 5.73
CA ILE A 79 -9.11 22.34 7.19
C ILE A 79 -8.42 21.02 7.59
N GLY A 80 -7.36 20.59 6.90
CA GLY A 80 -6.69 19.30 7.13
C GLY A 80 -5.22 19.49 7.51
N PRO A 81 -4.63 18.63 8.37
CA PRO A 81 -3.22 18.75 8.75
C PRO A 81 -2.32 18.67 7.50
N LEU A 82 -1.38 19.61 7.39
CA LEU A 82 -0.38 19.65 6.32
C LEU A 82 0.45 18.37 6.32
N ARG A 83 0.58 17.72 5.15
CA ARG A 83 1.30 16.43 4.99
C ARG A 83 2.82 16.62 4.93
N GLY A 84 3.58 15.53 5.10
CA GLY A 84 5.06 15.54 5.11
C GLY A 84 5.71 16.22 3.91
N MET A 85 5.16 16.05 2.69
CA MET A 85 5.63 16.77 1.50
C MET A 85 5.25 18.25 1.49
N GLN A 86 4.06 18.61 1.99
CA GLN A 86 3.61 20.01 2.05
C GLN A 86 4.36 20.81 3.12
N LYS A 87 4.80 20.14 4.19
CA LYS A 87 5.68 20.69 5.23
C LYS A 87 7.15 20.78 4.79
N GLY A 88 7.49 20.35 3.57
CA GLY A 88 8.88 20.32 3.07
C GLY A 88 9.78 19.28 3.74
N VAL A 89 9.24 18.41 4.60
CA VAL A 89 10.01 17.38 5.33
C VAL A 89 10.40 16.22 4.42
N ILE A 90 9.58 15.94 3.41
CA ILE A 90 9.82 14.93 2.37
C ILE A 90 9.90 15.64 1.02
N THR A 91 10.99 15.43 0.30
CA THR A 91 11.17 16.03 -1.02
C THR A 91 10.38 15.26 -2.09
N GLN A 92 10.02 15.95 -3.17
CA GLN A 92 9.35 15.34 -4.33
C GLN A 92 10.17 14.20 -4.94
N GLN A 93 11.51 14.33 -4.94
CA GLN A 93 12.42 13.30 -5.44
C GLN A 93 12.41 12.04 -4.54
N GLU A 94 12.41 12.21 -3.22
CA GLU A 94 12.32 11.10 -2.27
C GLU A 94 10.98 10.36 -2.40
N MET A 95 9.87 11.10 -2.51
CA MET A 95 8.55 10.51 -2.73
C MET A 95 8.50 9.73 -4.04
N LYS A 96 9.05 10.27 -5.14
CA LYS A 96 9.11 9.58 -6.43
C LYS A 96 9.94 8.29 -6.35
N ARG A 97 11.08 8.30 -5.63
CA ARG A 97 11.88 7.10 -5.39
C ARG A 97 11.10 6.07 -4.57
N ALA A 98 10.40 6.48 -3.52
CA ALA A 98 9.57 5.59 -2.70
C ALA A 98 8.44 4.95 -3.52
N LEU A 99 7.79 5.71 -4.41
CA LEU A 99 6.79 5.19 -5.34
C LEU A 99 7.38 4.11 -6.25
N ILE A 100 8.53 4.38 -6.88
CA ILE A 100 9.19 3.42 -7.77
C ILE A 100 9.56 2.13 -7.03
N ILE A 101 10.16 2.24 -5.84
CA ILE A 101 10.52 1.08 -5.02
C ILE A 101 9.28 0.27 -4.66
N THR A 102 8.20 0.93 -4.24
CA THR A 102 6.94 0.26 -3.87
C THR A 102 6.34 -0.45 -5.08
N VAL A 103 6.33 0.17 -6.26
CA VAL A 103 5.86 -0.47 -7.51
C VAL A 103 6.68 -1.71 -7.83
N VAL A 104 8.01 -1.64 -7.74
CA VAL A 104 8.88 -2.81 -8.00
C VAL A 104 8.56 -3.94 -7.03
N LEU A 105 8.40 -3.64 -5.74
CA LEU A 105 8.02 -4.65 -4.75
C LEU A 105 6.65 -5.27 -5.02
N ILE A 106 5.66 -4.46 -5.44
CA ILE A 106 4.33 -4.94 -5.84
C ILE A 106 4.42 -5.87 -7.05
N CYS A 107 5.22 -5.51 -8.05
CA CYS A 107 5.42 -6.35 -9.23
C CYS A 107 6.06 -7.69 -8.84
N LEU A 108 7.09 -7.68 -7.99
CA LEU A 108 7.74 -8.90 -7.51
C LEU A 108 6.78 -9.78 -6.70
N SER A 109 6.08 -9.20 -5.72
CA SER A 109 5.16 -9.95 -4.86
C SER A 109 3.93 -10.42 -5.63
N GLY A 110 3.39 -9.59 -6.53
CA GLY A 110 2.25 -9.91 -7.36
C GLY A 110 2.56 -10.99 -8.40
N LEU A 111 3.73 -10.94 -9.04
CA LEU A 111 4.18 -12.02 -9.94
C LEU A 111 4.38 -13.33 -9.19
N ALA A 112 4.99 -13.30 -8.00
CA ALA A 112 5.14 -14.48 -7.16
C ALA A 112 3.78 -15.05 -6.74
N LEU A 113 2.83 -14.19 -6.35
CA LEU A 113 1.47 -14.57 -6.00
C LEU A 113 0.77 -15.27 -7.16
N VAL A 114 0.83 -14.69 -8.36
CA VAL A 114 0.22 -15.26 -9.57
C VAL A 114 0.89 -16.58 -9.94
N ALA A 115 2.22 -16.68 -9.88
CA ALA A 115 2.92 -17.91 -10.19
C ALA A 115 2.50 -19.06 -9.27
N VAL A 116 2.45 -18.82 -7.96
CA VAL A 116 2.03 -19.84 -6.97
C VAL A 116 0.55 -20.18 -7.15
N ALA A 117 -0.32 -19.18 -7.26
CA ALA A 117 -1.76 -19.41 -7.41
C ALA A 117 -2.10 -20.13 -8.72
N CYS A 118 -1.38 -19.84 -9.82
CA CYS A 118 -1.56 -20.53 -11.10
C CYS A 118 -1.10 -21.99 -11.05
N HIS A 119 -0.05 -22.32 -10.30
CA HIS A 119 0.33 -23.72 -10.08
C HIS A 119 -0.81 -24.49 -9.40
N THR A 120 -1.40 -23.93 -8.34
CA THR A 120 -2.56 -24.54 -7.66
C THR A 120 -3.78 -24.69 -8.57
N LEU A 121 -4.06 -23.72 -9.45
CA LEU A 121 -5.16 -23.80 -10.42
C LEU A 121 -4.90 -24.82 -11.53
N ALA A 122 -3.66 -24.95 -12.01
CA ALA A 122 -3.28 -25.95 -13.00
C ALA A 122 -3.39 -27.37 -12.43
N ASP A 123 -3.06 -27.55 -11.14
CA ASP A 123 -3.28 -28.80 -10.42
C ASP A 123 -4.79 -29.12 -10.29
N PHE A 124 -5.66 -28.11 -10.25
CA PHE A 124 -7.12 -28.28 -10.10
C PHE A 124 -7.87 -28.56 -11.41
N VAL A 125 -7.42 -28.02 -12.54
CA VAL A 125 -8.02 -28.26 -13.86
C VAL A 125 -7.58 -29.61 -14.47
N GLY A 126 -6.56 -30.25 -13.88
CA GLY A 126 -5.91 -31.45 -14.40
C GLY A 126 -6.34 -32.81 -13.80
N SER A 127 -7.33 -32.86 -12.88
CA SER A 127 -7.77 -34.11 -12.23
C SER A 127 -9.26 -34.36 -12.33
#